data_AF-A0A8J7HB85-F1
#
_entry.id   AF-A0A8J7HB85-F1
#
_cell.length_a   1.000
_cell.length_b   1.000
_cell.length_c   1.000
_cell.angle_alpha   90.00
_cell.angle_beta   90.00
_cell.angle_gamma   90.00
#
_symmetry.space_group_name_H-M   'P 1'
#
loop_
_entity.id
_entity.type
_entity.pdbx_description
1 polymer ?
#
loop_
_entity_poly.entity_id
_entity_poly.type
_entity_poly.pdbx_seq_one_letter_code
_entity_poly.pdbx_strand_id
1 'polypeptide(L)'
;MKKLIYLLLGLFIIVGISTGCSKKELSEGKDSKISFEATIIEAGEKSLLVTPDSESNEYKSSDKISISLSDMEITDKKGNNIETAKLKVLDRIKIYYGGEIMESYPAQIRATSIERIGVNVLLDGYLALIDDIYNIDTGLNHDITTIAFDTTQWSNISQTEKELMFTLVQEEYGMEVIEGTFEELAEEGIIDKENLNFEKGILIKISNIEYNEKKKTITCAIEKWRSGLGAIGAEDVKAKYDDGDWDITKQGNWIS
;
A
#
# COMPACT_ATOMS: atom_id res chain seq x y z
N MET A 1 -83.13 -6.31 1.67
CA MET A 1 -83.18 -7.61 0.96
C MET A 1 -82.01 -8.46 1.44
N LYS A 2 -82.30 -9.60 2.10
CA LYS A 2 -81.48 -10.84 2.26
C LYS A 2 -80.15 -10.69 3.04
N LYS A 3 -79.82 -11.33 4.17
CA LYS A 3 -80.39 -12.37 5.10
C LYS A 3 -79.68 -12.14 6.47
N LEU A 4 -80.30 -12.13 7.66
CA LEU A 4 -80.58 -13.27 8.59
C LEU A 4 -79.44 -14.35 8.57
N ILE A 5 -78.81 -14.84 9.64
CA ILE A 5 -79.29 -15.16 11.00
C ILE A 5 -78.16 -15.81 11.87
N TYR A 6 -78.25 -15.67 13.22
CA TYR A 6 -77.80 -16.49 14.40
C TYR A 6 -76.38 -17.11 14.49
N LEU A 7 -75.59 -16.86 15.55
CA LEU A 7 -75.61 -17.34 16.97
C LEU A 7 -74.94 -18.71 17.17
N LEU A 8 -74.29 -18.85 18.34
CA LEU A 8 -73.62 -20.01 18.95
C LEU A 8 -72.17 -20.25 18.49
N LEU A 9 -71.25 -20.77 19.30
CA LEU A 9 -71.06 -21.00 20.74
C LEU A 9 -69.72 -21.74 20.75
N GLY A 10 -68.71 -21.28 21.48
CA GLY A 10 -67.41 -21.95 21.49
C GLY A 10 -66.71 -21.82 22.83
N LEU A 11 -67.09 -22.68 23.76
CA LEU A 11 -66.32 -22.99 24.97
C LEU A 11 -65.52 -24.26 24.67
N PHE A 12 -64.19 -24.20 24.72
CA PHE A 12 -63.35 -25.34 25.12
C PHE A 12 -62.08 -24.84 25.80
N ILE A 13 -61.95 -25.24 27.06
CA ILE A 13 -60.79 -25.11 27.94
C ILE A 13 -59.94 -26.40 27.80
N ILE A 14 -58.68 -26.34 28.27
CA ILE A 14 -57.72 -27.41 28.65
C ILE A 14 -56.52 -27.47 27.66
N VAL A 15 -55.39 -26.79 27.92
CA VAL A 15 -54.25 -27.06 28.84
C VAL A 15 -53.35 -28.24 28.38
N GLY A 16 -52.04 -27.98 28.18
CA GLY A 16 -51.02 -29.05 28.12
C GLY A 16 -49.69 -28.73 27.38
N ILE A 17 -48.82 -27.96 28.04
CA ILE A 17 -47.34 -27.94 28.08
C ILE A 17 -46.57 -28.86 27.09
N SER A 18 -45.63 -28.30 26.30
CA SER A 18 -44.17 -28.47 26.48
C SER A 18 -43.34 -28.03 25.27
N THR A 19 -42.36 -27.16 25.56
CA THR A 19 -41.00 -27.07 24.97
C THR A 19 -40.86 -26.91 23.45
N GLY A 20 -40.45 -25.71 23.03
CA GLY A 20 -39.94 -25.50 21.68
C GLY A 20 -39.58 -24.05 21.32
N CYS A 21 -39.26 -23.20 22.30
CA CYS A 21 -38.56 -21.94 21.99
C CYS A 21 -37.07 -22.26 21.99
N SER A 22 -36.48 -22.35 20.79
CA SER A 22 -35.04 -22.19 20.59
C SER A 22 -34.67 -20.79 21.04
N LYS A 23 -34.40 -20.64 22.36
CA LYS A 23 -33.54 -19.57 22.84
C LYS A 23 -32.19 -19.87 22.21
N LYS A 24 -31.91 -19.18 21.12
CA LYS A 24 -30.55 -18.93 20.68
C LYS A 24 -29.92 -18.17 21.85
N GLU A 25 -29.23 -18.90 22.72
CA GLU A 25 -28.28 -18.31 23.64
C GLU A 25 -27.35 -17.47 22.78
N LEU A 26 -27.45 -16.15 22.90
CA LEU A 26 -26.31 -15.31 22.59
C LEU A 26 -25.24 -15.74 23.56
N SER A 27 -24.31 -16.58 23.08
CA SER A 27 -23.02 -16.68 23.71
C SER A 27 -22.36 -15.31 23.56
N GLU A 28 -22.39 -14.52 24.63
CA GLU A 28 -21.28 -13.62 24.92
C GLU A 28 -20.04 -14.51 25.04
N GLY A 29 -19.22 -14.54 23.99
CA GLY A 29 -18.14 -15.51 23.87
C GLY A 29 -17.00 -14.98 23.01
N LYS A 30 -15.98 -14.42 23.70
CA LYS A 30 -14.68 -13.93 23.20
C LYS A 30 -14.76 -12.82 22.14
N ASP A 31 -14.22 -11.64 22.49
CA ASP A 31 -13.76 -10.62 21.52
C ASP A 31 -12.99 -11.28 20.36
N SER A 32 -13.67 -11.56 19.25
CA SER A 32 -12.98 -11.82 17.99
C SER A 32 -12.58 -10.45 17.45
N LYS A 33 -11.47 -9.90 17.95
CA LYS A 33 -10.89 -8.67 17.40
C LYS A 33 -10.62 -8.92 15.92
N ILE A 34 -11.34 -8.21 15.05
CA ILE A 34 -11.11 -8.23 13.61
C ILE A 34 -9.76 -7.55 13.38
N SER A 35 -8.99 -8.04 12.40
CA SER A 35 -7.69 -7.47 12.09
C SER A 35 -7.40 -7.48 10.61
N PHE A 36 -6.65 -6.48 10.16
CA PHE A 36 -6.09 -6.41 8.83
C PHE A 36 -4.63 -5.96 8.88
N GLU A 37 -3.90 -6.23 7.80
CA GLU A 37 -2.54 -5.75 7.62
C GLU A 37 -2.52 -4.57 6.65
N ALA A 38 -1.60 -3.65 6.90
CA ALA A 38 -1.49 -2.40 6.16
C ALA A 38 -0.05 -1.89 6.14
N THR A 39 0.22 -1.01 5.18
CA THR A 39 1.46 -0.24 5.10
C THR A 39 1.22 1.17 5.63
N ILE A 40 2.10 1.67 6.50
CA ILE A 40 2.05 3.06 6.94
C ILE A 40 2.52 3.97 5.80
N ILE A 41 1.66 4.91 5.40
CA ILE A 41 1.96 5.90 4.36
C ILE A 41 2.17 7.31 4.94
N GLU A 42 1.65 7.58 6.14
CA GLU A 42 1.99 8.77 6.93
C GLU A 42 2.10 8.38 8.41
N ALA A 43 3.19 8.78 9.07
CA ALA A 43 3.44 8.53 10.48
C ALA A 43 3.48 9.85 11.26
N GLY A 44 2.39 10.17 11.96
CA GLY A 44 2.30 11.33 12.86
C GLY A 44 2.31 10.94 14.34
N GLU A 45 2.52 11.91 15.24
CA GLU A 45 2.55 11.66 16.69
C GLU A 45 1.22 11.12 17.24
N LYS A 46 0.09 11.55 16.66
CA LYS A 46 -1.27 11.26 17.16
C LYS A 46 -2.10 10.40 16.22
N SER A 47 -1.62 10.17 15.01
CA SER A 47 -2.36 9.43 14.00
C SER A 47 -1.43 8.81 12.98
N LEU A 48 -1.89 7.70 12.41
CA LEU A 48 -1.31 7.10 11.21
C LEU A 48 -2.29 7.27 10.06
N LEU A 49 -1.75 7.41 8.86
CA LEU A 49 -2.47 7.09 7.62
C LEU A 49 -1.87 5.81 7.06
N VAL A 50 -2.73 4.86 6.71
CA VAL A 50 -2.30 3.54 6.22
C VAL A 50 -3.05 3.17 4.95
N THR A 51 -2.42 2.33 4.14
CA THR A 51 -3.09 1.63 3.04
C THR A 51 -3.21 0.14 3.37
N PRO A 52 -4.44 -0.41 3.48
CA PRO A 52 -4.64 -1.83 3.75
C PRO A 52 -4.16 -2.71 2.58
N ASP A 53 -3.91 -3.98 2.82
CA ASP A 53 -3.65 -4.94 1.73
C ASP A 53 -4.81 -4.99 0.75
N SER A 54 -4.52 -5.04 -0.55
CA SER A 54 -5.52 -4.99 -1.63
C SER A 54 -6.61 -6.07 -1.53
N GLU A 55 -6.28 -7.22 -0.95
CA GLU A 55 -7.19 -8.36 -0.78
C GLU A 55 -8.07 -8.26 0.48
N SER A 56 -7.78 -7.32 1.38
CA SER A 56 -8.51 -7.13 2.63
C SER A 56 -9.93 -6.60 2.39
N ASN A 57 -10.83 -6.80 3.36
CA ASN A 57 -12.17 -6.22 3.27
C ASN A 57 -12.14 -4.72 3.53
N GLU A 58 -11.16 -4.27 4.30
CA GLU A 58 -10.89 -2.90 4.66
C GLU A 58 -10.47 -2.08 3.44
N TYR A 59 -9.63 -2.64 2.56
CA TYR A 59 -9.27 -2.01 1.28
C TYR A 59 -10.50 -1.80 0.38
N LYS A 60 -11.45 -2.73 0.38
CA LYS A 60 -12.71 -2.60 -0.38
C LYS A 60 -13.59 -1.47 0.14
N SER A 61 -13.46 -1.14 1.43
CA SER A 61 -14.13 0.01 2.03
C SER A 61 -13.39 1.31 1.73
N SER A 62 -12.06 1.33 1.85
CA SER A 62 -11.21 2.45 1.46
C SER A 62 -9.75 2.02 1.32
N ASP A 63 -9.09 2.55 0.29
CA ASP A 63 -7.65 2.38 0.04
C ASP A 63 -6.76 3.15 1.03
N LYS A 64 -7.32 4.14 1.74
CA LYS A 64 -6.64 4.95 2.77
C LYS A 64 -7.46 4.98 4.06
N ILE A 65 -6.85 4.54 5.15
CA ILE A 65 -7.49 4.51 6.48
C ILE A 65 -6.65 5.31 7.48
N SER A 66 -7.28 6.26 8.16
CA SER A 66 -6.70 7.00 9.26
C SER A 66 -7.00 6.32 10.61
N ILE A 67 -5.97 6.26 11.45
CA ILE A 67 -6.00 5.61 12.77
C ILE A 67 -5.49 6.61 13.79
N SER A 68 -6.30 6.95 14.81
CA SER A 68 -5.83 7.75 15.95
C SER A 68 -5.03 6.87 16.91
N LEU A 69 -3.86 7.34 17.36
CA LEU A 69 -2.94 6.63 18.26
C LEU A 69 -3.21 6.86 19.76
N SER A 70 -4.41 7.32 20.12
CA SER A 70 -4.73 7.68 21.50
C SER A 70 -5.00 6.42 22.35
N ASP A 71 -4.21 6.22 23.41
CA ASP A 71 -4.43 5.19 24.45
C ASP A 71 -4.53 3.74 23.94
N MET A 72 -3.67 3.34 22.99
CA MET A 72 -3.60 1.95 22.50
C MET A 72 -2.26 1.27 22.75
N GLU A 73 -2.29 -0.05 22.84
CA GLU A 73 -1.09 -0.89 22.90
C GLU A 73 -0.47 -1.03 21.50
N ILE A 74 0.83 -0.75 21.40
CA ILE A 74 1.62 -0.94 20.19
C ILE A 74 2.76 -1.89 20.52
N THR A 75 2.83 -3.01 19.81
CA THR A 75 3.84 -4.05 20.04
C THR A 75 4.72 -4.27 18.81
N ASP A 76 5.90 -4.85 19.03
CA ASP A 76 6.65 -5.51 17.96
C ASP A 76 6.17 -6.97 17.75
N LYS A 77 6.66 -7.61 16.70
CA LYS A 77 6.44 -9.05 16.43
C LYS A 77 6.82 -10.00 17.58
N LYS A 78 7.64 -9.57 18.54
CA LYS A 78 8.03 -10.35 19.71
C LYS A 78 7.09 -10.12 20.91
N GLY A 79 6.09 -9.24 20.77
CA GLY A 79 5.15 -8.86 21.81
C GLY A 79 5.69 -7.82 22.79
N ASN A 80 6.81 -7.16 22.48
CA ASN A 80 7.32 -6.08 23.31
C ASN A 80 6.59 -4.79 22.98
N ASN A 81 6.19 -4.03 24.00
CA ASN A 81 5.65 -2.69 23.81
C ASN A 81 6.69 -1.76 23.18
N ILE A 82 6.26 -1.00 22.17
CA ILE A 82 7.06 0.02 21.50
C ILE A 82 6.34 1.36 21.54
N GLU A 83 7.10 2.44 21.52
CA GLU A 83 6.56 3.80 21.47
C GLU A 83 6.02 4.12 20.06
N THR A 84 5.01 4.98 19.96
CA THR A 84 4.45 5.47 18.68
C THR A 84 5.53 6.05 17.77
N ALA A 85 6.51 6.76 18.33
CA ALA A 85 7.64 7.34 17.62
C ALA A 85 8.57 6.32 16.94
N LYS A 86 8.39 5.01 17.21
CA LYS A 86 9.11 3.93 16.52
C LYS A 86 8.42 3.44 15.25
N LEU A 87 7.16 3.80 15.03
CA LEU A 87 6.47 3.54 13.78
C LEU A 87 6.92 4.52 12.71
N LYS A 88 7.26 4.00 11.54
CA LYS A 88 7.75 4.80 10.41
C LYS A 88 6.93 4.52 9.17
N VAL A 89 6.97 5.47 8.23
CA VAL A 89 6.51 5.24 6.86
C VAL A 89 7.20 3.99 6.30
N LEU A 90 6.48 3.22 5.48
CA LEU A 90 6.82 1.87 4.99
C LEU A 90 6.75 0.73 6.00
N ASP A 91 6.58 0.99 7.30
CA ASP A 91 6.35 -0.11 8.23
C ASP A 91 5.07 -0.87 7.85
N ARG A 92 5.17 -2.20 7.94
CA ARG A 92 4.03 -3.11 7.90
C ARG A 92 3.50 -3.28 9.30
N ILE A 93 2.20 -3.07 9.43
CA ILE A 93 1.51 -3.21 10.70
C ILE A 93 0.28 -4.09 10.56
N LYS A 94 -0.06 -4.78 11.63
CA LYS A 94 -1.33 -5.46 11.81
C LYS A 94 -2.17 -4.70 12.82
N ILE A 95 -3.37 -4.34 12.42
CA ILE A 95 -4.27 -3.47 13.19
C ILE A 95 -5.44 -4.31 13.69
N TYR A 96 -5.74 -4.22 14.99
CA TYR A 96 -6.86 -4.92 15.61
C TYR A 96 -7.95 -3.91 15.98
N TYR A 97 -9.20 -4.15 15.58
CA TYR A 97 -10.30 -3.19 15.80
C TYR A 97 -11.66 -3.89 15.93
N GLY A 98 -12.70 -3.11 16.25
CA GLY A 98 -14.06 -3.59 16.51
C GLY A 98 -14.91 -3.91 15.27
N GLY A 99 -14.37 -3.78 14.06
CA GLY A 99 -15.09 -4.01 12.80
C GLY A 99 -15.79 -2.79 12.21
N GLU A 100 -16.03 -1.75 13.02
CA GLU A 100 -16.65 -0.51 12.55
C GLU A 100 -15.65 0.33 11.74
N ILE A 101 -16.05 0.70 10.52
CA ILE A 101 -15.32 1.63 9.65
C ILE A 101 -16.22 2.85 9.42
N MET A 102 -15.70 4.03 9.73
CA MET A 102 -16.39 5.29 9.47
C MET A 102 -16.14 5.72 8.02
N GLU A 103 -17.21 5.70 7.23
CA GLU A 103 -17.21 5.99 5.79
C GLU A 103 -16.96 7.49 5.52
N SER A 104 -15.68 7.87 5.53
CA SER A 104 -15.13 9.17 5.12
C SER A 104 -13.93 8.92 4.19
N TYR A 105 -13.30 9.98 3.65
CA TYR A 105 -12.08 9.82 2.84
C TYR A 105 -10.96 10.75 3.35
N PRO A 106 -9.84 10.21 3.86
CA PRO A 106 -9.61 8.80 4.20
C PRO A 106 -10.65 8.23 5.18
N ALA A 107 -10.92 6.92 5.12
CA ALA A 107 -11.81 6.29 6.08
C ALA A 107 -11.18 6.29 7.48
N GLN A 108 -11.99 6.13 8.52
CA GLN A 108 -11.47 6.16 9.90
C GLN A 108 -11.90 4.91 10.66
N ILE A 109 -11.00 4.41 11.50
CA ILE A 109 -11.27 3.29 12.41
C ILE A 109 -10.81 3.60 13.83
N ARG A 110 -11.40 2.90 14.79
CA ARG A 110 -10.93 2.87 16.18
C ARG A 110 -10.14 1.59 16.42
N ALA A 111 -8.82 1.67 16.25
CA ALA A 111 -7.94 0.56 16.58
C ALA A 111 -7.90 0.34 18.10
N THR A 112 -7.84 -0.92 18.50
CA THR A 112 -7.68 -1.37 19.89
C THR A 112 -6.22 -1.69 20.23
N SER A 113 -5.45 -2.15 19.24
CA SER A 113 -4.01 -2.39 19.34
C SER A 113 -3.39 -2.47 17.95
N ILE A 114 -2.09 -2.22 17.87
CA ILE A 114 -1.29 -2.33 16.65
C ILE A 114 -0.07 -3.22 16.92
N GLU A 115 0.23 -4.13 15.99
CA GLU A 115 1.46 -4.92 15.99
C GLU A 115 2.31 -4.51 14.79
N ARG A 116 3.55 -4.05 15.02
CA ARG A 116 4.54 -3.81 13.96
C ARG A 116 5.16 -5.14 13.52
N ILE A 117 4.84 -5.56 12.30
CA ILE A 117 5.19 -6.87 11.75
C ILE A 117 6.40 -6.84 10.80
N GLY A 118 6.86 -5.65 10.40
CA GLY A 118 8.08 -5.50 9.61
C GLY A 118 8.10 -4.21 8.79
N VAL A 119 8.82 -4.24 7.66
CA VAL A 119 8.81 -3.21 6.62
C VAL A 119 8.15 -3.78 5.36
N ASN A 120 7.57 -2.94 4.52
CA ASN A 120 7.06 -3.34 3.21
C ASN A 120 8.26 -3.55 2.28
N VAL A 121 8.78 -4.77 2.26
CA VAL A 121 9.98 -5.16 1.51
C VAL A 121 9.84 -4.92 0.01
N LEU A 122 8.63 -4.98 -0.55
CA LEU A 122 8.45 -4.71 -1.98
C LEU A 122 8.72 -3.23 -2.29
N LEU A 123 8.06 -2.31 -1.57
CA LEU A 123 8.23 -0.87 -1.78
C LEU A 123 9.65 -0.41 -1.44
N ASP A 124 10.20 -0.91 -0.33
CA ASP A 124 11.59 -0.67 0.05
C ASP A 124 12.58 -1.11 -1.05
N GLY A 125 12.29 -2.23 -1.73
CA GLY A 125 13.09 -2.70 -2.86
C GLY A 125 12.97 -1.86 -4.11
N TYR A 126 11.78 -1.31 -4.40
CA TYR A 126 11.63 -0.30 -5.45
C TYR A 126 12.50 0.93 -5.16
N LEU A 127 12.49 1.44 -3.92
CA LEU A 127 13.33 2.58 -3.53
C LEU A 127 14.82 2.27 -3.70
N ALA A 128 15.26 1.09 -3.26
CA ALA A 128 16.63 0.65 -3.42
C ALA A 128 17.06 0.54 -4.89
N LEU A 129 16.19 0.03 -5.77
CA LEU A 129 16.45 -0.02 -7.22
C LEU A 129 16.52 1.37 -7.86
N ILE A 130 15.63 2.29 -7.43
CA ILE A 130 15.62 3.68 -7.89
C ILE A 130 16.90 4.40 -7.45
N ASP A 131 17.30 4.25 -6.19
CA ASP A 131 18.54 4.82 -5.66
C ASP A 131 19.77 4.29 -6.38
N ASP A 132 19.80 2.97 -6.60
CA ASP A 132 20.89 2.34 -7.32
C ASP A 132 21.04 2.89 -8.75
N ILE A 133 19.99 2.87 -9.59
CA ILE A 133 20.09 3.37 -10.97
C ILE A 133 20.34 4.89 -11.03
N TYR A 134 19.79 5.64 -10.07
CA TYR A 134 20.06 7.07 -9.93
C TYR A 134 21.55 7.32 -9.74
N ASN A 135 22.22 6.54 -8.90
CA ASN A 135 23.62 6.76 -8.52
C ASN A 135 24.66 6.12 -9.47
N ILE A 136 24.28 5.23 -10.41
CA ILE A 136 25.24 4.59 -11.34
C ILE A 136 26.02 5.61 -12.20
N ASP A 137 25.31 6.56 -12.80
CA ASP A 137 25.91 7.66 -13.58
C ASP A 137 25.35 9.00 -13.11
N THR A 138 26.07 9.63 -12.19
CA THR A 138 25.69 10.94 -11.63
C THR A 138 25.85 12.08 -12.62
N GLY A 139 26.57 11.90 -13.73
CA GLY A 139 26.67 12.90 -14.80
C GLY A 139 25.31 13.14 -15.46
N LEU A 140 24.50 12.09 -15.58
CA LEU A 140 23.11 12.19 -16.03
C LEU A 140 22.22 12.96 -15.05
N ASN A 141 22.64 13.19 -13.80
CA ASN A 141 21.86 13.90 -12.79
C ASN A 141 22.28 15.38 -12.66
N HIS A 142 23.14 15.89 -13.54
CA HIS A 142 23.59 17.28 -13.46
C HIS A 142 22.49 18.27 -13.89
N ASP A 143 22.21 19.32 -13.12
CA ASP A 143 21.23 20.38 -13.46
C ASP A 143 19.80 19.89 -13.78
N ILE A 144 19.41 18.72 -13.28
CA ILE A 144 18.02 18.26 -13.33
C ILE A 144 17.22 18.82 -12.14
N THR A 145 15.92 18.99 -12.36
CA THR A 145 14.95 19.39 -11.33
C THR A 145 13.79 18.40 -11.21
N THR A 146 13.74 17.42 -12.11
CA THR A 146 12.60 16.50 -12.26
C THR A 146 13.09 15.06 -12.43
N ILE A 147 12.48 14.14 -11.70
CA ILE A 147 12.58 12.70 -11.94
C ILE A 147 11.22 12.23 -12.45
N ALA A 148 11.18 11.71 -13.68
CA ALA A 148 10.01 11.08 -14.24
C ALA A 148 10.07 9.56 -14.07
N PHE A 149 8.94 8.93 -13.83
CA PHE A 149 8.81 7.47 -13.80
C PHE A 149 7.84 6.96 -14.86
N ASP A 150 8.30 6.00 -15.67
CA ASP A 150 7.42 5.13 -16.44
C ASP A 150 7.00 3.97 -15.52
N THR A 151 5.78 4.07 -14.95
CA THR A 151 5.21 3.04 -14.07
C THR A 151 4.27 2.07 -14.78
N THR A 152 4.25 2.06 -16.13
CA THR A 152 3.28 1.26 -16.91
C THR A 152 3.30 -0.23 -16.56
N GLN A 153 4.45 -0.76 -16.10
CA GLN A 153 4.60 -2.15 -15.69
C GLN A 153 4.58 -2.39 -14.17
N TRP A 154 4.36 -1.35 -13.35
CA TRP A 154 4.27 -1.45 -11.88
C TRP A 154 2.89 -1.98 -11.47
N SER A 155 2.62 -3.24 -11.80
CA SER A 155 1.32 -3.89 -11.59
C SER A 155 1.19 -4.59 -10.22
N ASN A 156 2.29 -4.72 -9.48
CA ASN A 156 2.37 -5.38 -8.18
C ASN A 156 2.25 -4.42 -6.99
N ILE A 157 1.98 -3.13 -7.24
CA ILE A 157 1.74 -2.12 -6.20
C ILE A 157 0.52 -1.27 -6.57
N SER A 158 -0.22 -0.81 -5.58
CA SER A 158 -1.44 0.00 -5.75
C SER A 158 -1.13 1.46 -6.12
N GLN A 159 -2.15 2.21 -6.56
CA GLN A 159 -1.99 3.64 -6.85
C GLN A 159 -1.55 4.44 -5.61
N THR A 160 -2.11 4.13 -4.45
CA THR A 160 -1.72 4.76 -3.17
C THR A 160 -0.27 4.47 -2.80
N GLU A 161 0.21 3.26 -3.08
CA GLU A 161 1.63 2.92 -2.87
C GLU A 161 2.54 3.62 -3.89
N LYS A 162 2.11 3.81 -5.15
CA LYS A 162 2.86 4.63 -6.13
C LYS A 162 2.98 6.08 -5.67
N GLU A 163 1.89 6.69 -5.19
CA GLU A 163 1.89 8.06 -4.65
C GLU A 163 2.85 8.20 -3.46
N LEU A 164 2.87 7.19 -2.58
CA LEU A 164 3.84 7.12 -1.49
C LEU A 164 5.28 7.08 -2.01
N MET A 165 5.56 6.21 -2.98
CA MET A 165 6.89 6.09 -3.59
C MET A 165 7.35 7.42 -4.18
N PHE A 166 6.50 8.14 -4.91
CA PHE A 166 6.83 9.45 -5.46
C PHE A 166 7.11 10.49 -4.38
N THR A 167 6.34 10.48 -3.30
CA THR A 167 6.58 11.36 -2.15
C THR A 167 7.95 11.08 -1.53
N LEU A 168 8.29 9.81 -1.31
CA LEU A 168 9.58 9.41 -0.73
C LEU A 168 10.76 9.77 -1.64
N VAL A 169 10.64 9.58 -2.95
CA VAL A 169 11.67 9.99 -3.92
C VAL A 169 11.82 11.51 -3.95
N GLN A 170 10.71 12.25 -3.95
CA GLN A 170 10.75 13.71 -3.91
C GLN A 170 11.45 14.24 -2.65
N GLU A 171 11.18 13.63 -1.49
CA GLU A 171 11.84 13.97 -0.22
C GLU A 171 13.33 13.65 -0.23
N GLU A 172 13.72 12.48 -0.74
CA GLU A 172 15.12 12.04 -0.79
C GLU A 172 15.97 12.94 -1.71
N TYR A 173 15.46 13.28 -2.89
CA TYR A 173 16.24 14.00 -3.89
C TYR A 173 15.95 15.49 -3.99
N GLY A 174 14.89 15.99 -3.34
CA GLY A 174 14.48 17.39 -3.42
C GLY A 174 14.07 17.84 -4.82
N MET A 175 13.60 16.91 -5.66
CA MET A 175 13.21 17.15 -7.04
C MET A 175 11.73 16.87 -7.25
N GLU A 176 11.13 17.54 -8.24
CA GLU A 176 9.77 17.22 -8.66
C GLU A 176 9.72 15.78 -9.20
N VAL A 177 8.69 15.03 -8.79
CA VAL A 177 8.44 13.69 -9.32
C VAL A 177 7.19 13.71 -10.18
N ILE A 178 7.30 13.22 -11.41
CA ILE A 178 6.19 13.08 -12.35
C ILE A 178 6.08 11.65 -12.86
N GLU A 179 4.90 11.30 -13.35
CA GLU A 179 4.61 10.00 -13.96
C GLU A 179 4.31 10.19 -15.44
N GLY A 180 4.92 9.35 -16.28
CA GLY A 180 4.65 9.35 -17.71
C GLY A 180 5.64 8.48 -18.48
N THR A 181 5.17 7.92 -19.58
CA THR A 181 6.03 7.29 -20.59
C THR A 181 6.83 8.35 -21.36
N PHE A 182 7.88 7.92 -22.07
CA PHE A 182 8.62 8.80 -22.96
C PHE A 182 7.68 9.50 -23.96
N GLU A 183 6.75 8.76 -24.55
CA GLU A 183 5.78 9.26 -25.51
C GLU A 183 4.84 10.31 -24.90
N GLU A 184 4.26 10.03 -23.73
CA GLU A 184 3.35 10.97 -23.06
C GLU A 184 4.06 12.27 -22.66
N LEU A 185 5.25 12.17 -22.07
CA LEU A 185 6.05 13.33 -21.68
C LEU A 185 6.51 14.15 -22.89
N ALA A 186 6.75 13.50 -24.04
CA ALA A 186 7.03 14.19 -25.29
C ALA A 186 5.80 14.93 -25.85
N GLU A 187 4.62 14.31 -25.77
CA GLU A 187 3.36 14.94 -26.19
C GLU A 187 3.01 16.17 -25.33
N GLU A 188 3.36 16.15 -24.05
CA GLU A 188 3.23 17.28 -23.13
C GLU A 188 4.32 18.36 -23.31
N GLY A 189 5.32 18.11 -24.16
CA GLY A 189 6.43 19.03 -24.40
C GLY A 189 7.46 19.08 -23.27
N ILE A 190 7.41 18.13 -22.34
CA ILE A 190 8.39 17.95 -21.26
C ILE A 190 9.69 17.36 -21.84
N ILE A 191 9.57 16.41 -22.77
CA ILE A 191 10.69 15.84 -23.53
C ILE A 191 10.70 16.40 -24.95
N ASP A 192 11.85 16.91 -25.39
CA ASP A 192 12.08 17.25 -26.79
C ASP A 192 12.36 15.96 -27.57
N LYS A 193 11.32 15.44 -28.22
CA LYS A 193 11.38 14.20 -29.02
C LYS A 193 12.22 14.33 -30.28
N GLU A 194 12.30 15.52 -30.88
CA GLU A 194 13.06 15.73 -32.11
C GLU A 194 14.55 15.69 -31.84
N ASN A 195 14.99 16.34 -30.76
CA ASN A 195 16.40 16.37 -30.34
C ASN A 195 16.77 15.25 -29.35
N LEU A 196 15.81 14.39 -28.97
CA LEU A 196 15.96 13.35 -27.95
C LEU A 196 16.57 13.90 -26.66
N ASN A 197 15.91 14.88 -26.04
CA ASN A 197 16.47 15.58 -24.89
C ASN A 197 15.43 15.85 -23.81
N PHE A 198 15.74 15.45 -22.58
CA PHE A 198 15.06 15.89 -21.37
C PHE A 198 15.97 16.87 -20.62
N GLU A 199 15.83 18.17 -20.94
CA GLU A 199 16.80 19.19 -20.51
C GLU A 199 16.96 19.24 -18.98
N LYS A 200 15.83 19.16 -18.26
CA LYS A 200 15.74 19.33 -16.81
C LYS A 200 15.31 18.08 -16.05
N GLY A 201 15.41 16.91 -16.68
CA GLY A 201 15.01 15.69 -16.01
C GLY A 201 15.69 14.43 -16.47
N ILE A 202 15.33 13.36 -15.79
CA ILE A 202 15.62 11.98 -16.16
C ILE A 202 14.31 11.20 -16.16
N LEU A 203 14.20 10.21 -17.02
CA LEU A 203 13.14 9.21 -17.03
C LEU A 203 13.71 7.89 -16.52
N ILE A 204 13.16 7.37 -15.43
CA ILE A 204 13.47 6.05 -14.90
C ILE A 204 12.33 5.10 -15.27
N LYS A 205 12.69 3.96 -15.85
CA LYS A 205 11.73 2.89 -16.17
C LYS A 205 12.21 1.60 -15.54
N ILE A 206 11.29 0.92 -14.86
CA ILE A 206 11.48 -0.43 -14.32
C ILE A 206 10.47 -1.34 -15.02
N SER A 207 10.94 -2.41 -15.64
CA SER A 207 10.13 -3.32 -16.45
C SER A 207 10.44 -4.79 -16.13
N ASN A 208 9.61 -5.71 -16.62
CA ASN A 208 9.74 -7.15 -16.38
C ASN A 208 9.86 -7.50 -14.89
N ILE A 209 9.07 -6.82 -14.06
CA ILE A 209 9.19 -6.87 -12.60
C ILE A 209 8.56 -8.16 -12.08
N GLU A 210 9.37 -8.97 -11.40
CA GLU A 210 8.92 -10.14 -10.67
C GLU A 210 9.36 -10.05 -9.21
N TYR A 211 8.40 -10.15 -8.28
CA TYR A 211 8.67 -10.18 -6.85
C TYR A 211 8.42 -11.57 -6.27
N ASN A 212 9.40 -12.09 -5.53
CA ASN A 212 9.27 -13.31 -4.76
C ASN A 212 9.27 -12.99 -3.27
N GLU A 213 8.08 -12.93 -2.67
CA GLU A 213 7.90 -12.59 -1.26
C GLU A 213 8.67 -13.52 -0.30
N LYS A 214 8.64 -14.83 -0.55
CA LYS A 214 9.32 -15.82 0.32
C LYS A 214 10.82 -15.67 0.32
N LYS A 215 11.40 -15.36 -0.85
CA LYS A 215 12.85 -15.16 -1.01
C LYS A 215 13.26 -13.71 -0.75
N LYS A 216 12.30 -12.80 -0.68
CA LYS A 216 12.49 -11.35 -0.63
C LYS A 216 13.42 -10.86 -1.75
N THR A 217 13.11 -11.28 -2.98
CA THR A 217 13.89 -10.94 -4.17
C THR A 217 13.02 -10.27 -5.21
N ILE A 218 13.55 -9.22 -5.84
CA ILE A 218 12.98 -8.59 -7.03
C ILE A 218 13.92 -8.91 -8.21
N THR A 219 13.35 -9.30 -9.34
CA THR A 219 14.05 -9.30 -10.63
C THR A 219 13.36 -8.36 -11.60
N CYS A 220 14.13 -7.63 -12.40
CA CYS A 220 13.60 -6.64 -13.34
C CYS A 220 14.65 -6.26 -14.40
N ALA A 221 14.21 -5.55 -15.42
CA ALA A 221 15.06 -4.66 -16.21
C ALA A 221 14.87 -3.22 -15.72
N ILE A 222 15.93 -2.41 -15.73
CA ILE A 222 15.88 -1.02 -15.29
C ILE A 222 16.70 -0.13 -16.22
N GLU A 223 16.18 1.06 -16.51
CA GLU A 223 16.87 2.07 -17.31
C GLU A 223 16.66 3.46 -16.72
N LYS A 224 17.66 4.32 -16.93
CA LYS A 224 17.61 5.76 -16.69
C LYS A 224 18.01 6.45 -17.98
N TRP A 225 17.09 7.24 -18.51
CA TRP A 225 17.25 7.98 -19.76
C TRP A 225 17.22 9.49 -19.49
N ARG A 226 18.12 10.24 -20.12
CA ARG A 226 18.12 11.71 -20.12
C ARG A 226 18.07 12.28 -21.53
N SER A 227 18.84 11.68 -22.43
CA SER A 227 18.96 12.16 -23.81
C SER A 227 19.33 11.02 -24.76
N GLY A 228 19.31 11.29 -26.06
CA GLY A 228 19.68 10.31 -27.09
C GLY A 228 21.12 9.80 -27.02
N LEU A 229 21.99 10.46 -26.25
CA LEU A 229 23.39 10.04 -25.97
C LEU A 229 23.67 9.94 -24.46
N GLY A 230 22.61 9.87 -23.66
CA GLY A 230 22.68 9.91 -22.21
C GLY A 230 21.66 8.96 -21.64
N ALA A 231 21.95 7.66 -21.73
CA ALA A 231 21.12 6.63 -21.13
C ALA A 231 21.95 5.46 -20.61
N ILE A 232 21.50 4.89 -19.50
CA ILE A 232 22.11 3.70 -18.90
C ILE A 232 21.01 2.71 -18.50
N GLY A 233 21.34 1.43 -18.49
CA GLY A 233 20.40 0.41 -18.03
C GLY A 233 21.03 -0.97 -17.85
N ALA A 234 20.21 -1.88 -17.36
CA ALA A 234 20.53 -3.29 -17.20
C ALA A 234 19.29 -4.14 -17.49
N GLU A 235 19.47 -5.18 -18.31
CA GLU A 235 18.40 -6.08 -18.76
C GLU A 235 18.03 -7.15 -17.72
N ASP A 236 18.97 -7.53 -16.85
CA ASP A 236 18.77 -8.54 -15.81
C ASP A 236 19.33 -8.03 -14.49
N VAL A 237 18.46 -7.41 -13.70
CA VAL A 237 18.73 -6.97 -12.34
C VAL A 237 18.10 -7.94 -11.37
N LYS A 238 18.85 -8.31 -10.34
CA LYS A 238 18.36 -9.07 -9.20
C LYS A 238 18.73 -8.36 -7.91
N ALA A 239 17.71 -7.91 -7.19
CA ALA A 239 17.82 -7.31 -5.87
C ALA A 239 17.33 -8.32 -4.82
N LYS A 240 18.12 -8.54 -3.78
CA LYS A 240 17.77 -9.42 -2.66
C LYS A 240 17.87 -8.66 -1.34
N TYR A 241 16.79 -8.67 -0.58
CA TYR A 241 16.75 -8.10 0.76
C TYR A 241 17.43 -9.04 1.77
N ASP A 242 18.32 -8.48 2.58
CA ASP A 242 18.94 -9.14 3.74
C ASP A 242 18.99 -8.17 4.92
N ASP A 243 18.16 -8.44 5.93
CA ASP A 243 18.10 -7.72 7.22
C ASP A 243 18.22 -6.18 7.21
N GLY A 244 17.58 -5.51 6.25
CA GLY A 244 17.55 -4.04 6.16
C GLY A 244 18.43 -3.48 5.05
N ASP A 245 19.22 -4.33 4.40
CA ASP A 245 20.05 -3.97 3.26
C ASP A 245 19.60 -4.70 1.99
N TRP A 246 19.99 -4.15 0.84
CA TRP A 246 19.75 -4.74 -0.49
C TRP A 246 21.05 -5.12 -1.19
N ASP A 247 21.17 -6.39 -1.55
CA ASP A 247 22.22 -6.88 -2.45
C ASP A 247 21.69 -6.85 -3.89
N ILE A 248 22.22 -5.93 -4.71
CA ILE A 248 21.79 -5.69 -6.09
C ILE A 248 22.88 -6.15 -7.06
N THR A 249 22.52 -7.11 -7.91
CA THR A 249 23.39 -7.63 -8.98
C THR A 249 22.77 -7.34 -10.34
N LYS A 250 23.61 -6.99 -11.33
CA LYS A 250 23.17 -6.55 -12.65
C LYS A 250 23.96 -7.25 -13.75
N GLN A 251 23.26 -7.74 -14.75
CA GLN A 251 23.81 -8.32 -15.96
C GLN A 251 23.20 -7.64 -17.19
N GLY A 252 23.92 -7.71 -18.32
CA GLY A 252 23.48 -7.03 -19.54
C GLY A 252 23.48 -5.50 -19.41
N ASN A 253 24.41 -4.94 -18.63
CA ASN A 253 24.55 -3.49 -18.49
C ASN A 253 24.87 -2.85 -19.84
N TRP A 254 24.25 -1.72 -20.13
CA TRP A 254 24.49 -0.93 -21.34
C TRP A 254 24.54 0.56 -21.04
N ILE A 255 25.22 1.29 -21.93
CA ILE A 255 25.35 2.75 -21.92
C ILE A 255 25.15 3.19 -23.37
N SER A 256 24.36 4.24 -23.58
CA SER A 256 24.11 4.88 -24.88
C SER A 256 24.41 6.36 -24.85
#